data_AF-A0A706C4R4-F1
#
_entry.id   AF-A0A706C4R4-F1
#
_cell.length_a   1.000
_cell.length_b   1.000
_cell.length_c   1.000
_cell.angle_alpha   90.00
_cell.angle_beta   90.00
_cell.angle_gamma   90.00
#
_symmetry.space_group_name_H-M   'P 1'
#
loop_
_entity.id
_entity.type
_entity.pdbx_description
1 polymer ?
#
loop_
_entity_poly.entity_id
_entity_poly.type
_entity_poly.pdbx_seq_one_letter_code
_entity_poly.pdbx_strand_id
1 'polypeptide(L)'
;LERLRQERPSDILPDHFRLDEEALWFDKLTERRDGESDVQPQRICSPLRVTAITCDSHDGSYGRLLEWHTTTGQLRRWAMPMAMLSGNGEELRRILLENGLTNISTRPALRSLLCEYISRSLPGRRVTCVEKTGWHNGVYVLPDEVIGPDGDNVILQGSHYLTGGFAQAGTLAEWQEQVAALCAGNSRLVFAVCCALAAPLLRLTGTGGGGFHL
;
A
#
# COMPACT_ATOMS: atom_id res chain seq x y z
N LEU A 1 10.60 10.56 -16.55
CA LEU A 1 11.87 10.18 -15.88
C LEU A 1 12.32 11.20 -14.82
N GLU A 2 11.77 12.42 -14.78
CA GLU A 2 11.95 13.37 -13.65
C GLU A 2 10.90 13.25 -12.51
N ARG A 3 9.96 12.30 -12.60
CA ARG A 3 8.86 12.16 -11.62
C ARG A 3 9.19 11.27 -10.40
N LEU A 4 10.37 10.67 -10.34
CA LEU A 4 10.81 9.82 -9.22
C LEU A 4 11.78 10.51 -8.26
N ARG A 5 12.14 11.78 -8.52
CA ARG A 5 13.17 12.53 -7.77
C ARG A 5 12.64 13.45 -6.68
N GLN A 6 11.36 13.37 -6.33
CA GLN A 6 10.86 13.99 -5.10
C GLN A 6 11.09 13.02 -3.94
N GLU A 7 12.27 13.11 -3.35
CA GLU A 7 12.64 12.52 -2.07
C GLU A 7 11.54 12.86 -1.04
N ARG A 8 10.67 11.89 -0.77
CA ARG A 8 9.72 11.98 0.34
C ARG A 8 10.46 11.50 1.59
N PRO A 9 10.51 12.26 2.68
CA PRO A 9 11.41 11.96 3.79
C PRO A 9 11.01 10.68 4.52
N SER A 10 11.69 9.56 4.24
CA SER A 10 11.85 8.42 5.15
C SER A 10 13.02 7.50 4.73
N ASP A 11 14.10 8.06 4.18
CA ASP A 11 15.15 7.30 3.47
C ASP A 11 16.38 6.90 4.31
N ILE A 12 16.31 6.95 5.65
CA ILE A 12 17.40 6.38 6.47
C ILE A 12 17.25 4.86 6.44
N LEU A 13 17.98 4.24 5.51
CA LEU A 13 18.13 2.79 5.46
C LEU A 13 18.93 2.31 6.69
N PRO A 14 18.65 1.11 7.20
CA PRO A 14 19.47 0.54 8.26
C PRO A 14 20.93 0.40 7.83
N ASP A 15 21.87 0.43 8.78
CA ASP A 15 23.31 0.34 8.47
C ASP A 15 23.62 -0.85 7.56
N HIS A 16 24.52 -0.62 6.59
CA HIS A 16 24.94 -1.55 5.54
C HIS A 16 23.86 -1.91 4.51
N PHE A 17 22.62 -1.43 4.64
CA PHE A 17 21.62 -1.57 3.58
C PHE A 17 21.69 -0.38 2.63
N ARG A 18 21.61 -0.69 1.34
CA ARG A 18 21.59 0.32 0.27
C ARG A 18 20.48 -0.01 -0.70
N LEU A 19 19.76 1.00 -1.16
CA LEU A 19 18.67 0.86 -2.11
C LEU A 19 18.94 1.77 -3.30
N ASP A 20 18.87 1.21 -4.51
CA ASP A 20 18.92 1.96 -5.76
C ASP A 20 17.78 1.54 -6.70
N GLU A 21 17.82 2.00 -7.95
CA GLU A 21 16.81 1.67 -8.97
C GLU A 21 16.82 0.20 -9.39
N GLU A 22 17.90 -0.54 -9.12
CA GLU A 22 18.09 -1.91 -9.58
C GLU A 22 17.80 -2.95 -8.49
N ALA A 23 18.13 -2.64 -7.24
CA ALA A 23 18.00 -3.58 -6.15
C ALA A 23 18.06 -2.97 -4.73
N LEU A 24 17.62 -3.81 -3.79
CA LEU A 24 18.02 -3.73 -2.40
C LEU A 24 19.31 -4.53 -2.20
N TRP A 25 20.33 -3.87 -1.66
CA TRP A 25 21.68 -4.39 -1.43
C TRP A 25 22.01 -4.44 0.05
N PHE A 26 22.91 -5.35 0.40
CA PHE A 26 23.64 -5.36 1.67
C PHE A 26 25.13 -5.28 1.40
N ASP A 27 25.75 -4.23 1.92
CA ASP A 27 27.17 -3.94 1.76
C ASP A 27 27.96 -4.67 2.86
N LYS A 28 28.33 -5.92 2.57
CA LYS A 28 29.04 -6.78 3.53
C LYS A 28 30.48 -6.31 3.68
N LEU A 29 30.86 -5.90 4.88
CA LEU A 29 32.25 -5.62 5.22
C LEU A 29 33.05 -6.93 5.34
N THR A 30 34.19 -6.99 4.67
CA THR A 30 35.15 -8.08 4.76
C THR A 30 36.53 -7.52 5.07
N GLU A 31 37.14 -8.02 6.15
CA GLU A 31 38.51 -7.66 6.49
C GLU A 31 39.49 -8.38 5.55
N ARG A 32 40.35 -7.60 4.90
CA ARG A 32 41.47 -8.12 4.11
C ARG A 32 42.65 -8.42 5.03
N ARG A 33 43.57 -9.27 4.55
CA ARG A 33 44.75 -9.73 5.30
C ARG A 33 45.76 -8.61 5.65
N ASP A 34 45.64 -7.46 4.99
CA ASP A 34 46.42 -6.24 5.21
C ASP A 34 45.79 -5.30 6.26
N GLY A 35 44.64 -5.65 6.82
CA GLY A 35 43.90 -4.81 7.78
C GLY A 35 42.98 -3.78 7.11
N GLU A 36 42.92 -3.74 5.77
CA GLU A 36 41.96 -2.90 5.04
C GLU A 36 40.57 -3.56 5.02
N SER A 37 39.52 -2.76 5.17
CA SER A 37 38.14 -3.23 5.00
C SER A 37 37.74 -3.13 3.53
N ASP A 38 37.24 -4.21 2.96
CA ASP A 38 36.63 -4.25 1.64
C ASP A 38 35.11 -4.39 1.76
N VAL A 39 34.39 -3.82 0.81
CA VAL A 39 32.93 -3.85 0.77
C VAL A 39 32.48 -4.78 -0.35
N GLN A 40 31.85 -5.89 0.02
CA GLN A 40 31.28 -6.83 -0.94
C GLN A 40 29.75 -6.63 -1.03
N PRO A 41 29.23 -5.94 -2.07
CA PRO A 41 27.79 -5.72 -2.21
C PRO A 41 27.07 -7.04 -2.52
N GLN A 42 26.00 -7.32 -1.77
CA GLN A 42 25.18 -8.51 -1.93
C GLN A 42 23.74 -8.12 -2.28
N ARG A 43 23.28 -8.51 -3.46
CA ARG A 43 21.90 -8.28 -3.89
C ARG A 43 20.92 -9.12 -3.07
N ILE A 44 19.99 -8.47 -2.36
CA ILE A 44 18.92 -9.14 -1.59
C ILE A 44 17.71 -9.42 -2.48
N CYS A 45 17.18 -8.38 -3.13
CA CYS A 45 16.03 -8.46 -4.04
C CYS A 45 16.00 -7.29 -5.01
N SER A 46 15.03 -7.26 -5.94
CA SER A 46 14.64 -6.02 -6.63
C SER A 46 14.22 -4.92 -5.62
N PRO A 47 14.14 -3.65 -6.02
CA PRO A 47 13.91 -2.54 -5.09
C PRO A 47 12.64 -2.74 -4.26
N LEU A 48 12.80 -2.71 -2.94
CA LEU A 48 11.73 -2.84 -1.96
C LEU A 48 11.87 -1.74 -0.91
N ARG A 49 10.91 -0.83 -0.85
CA ARG A 49 10.90 0.30 0.08
C ARG A 49 10.02 -0.01 1.28
N VAL A 50 10.46 0.43 2.45
CA VAL A 50 9.65 0.48 3.67
C VAL A 50 9.25 1.94 3.90
N THR A 51 8.02 2.30 3.57
CA THR A 51 7.61 3.71 3.45
C THR A 51 6.79 4.23 4.63
N ALA A 52 6.25 3.34 5.46
CA ALA A 52 5.53 3.72 6.67
C ALA A 52 5.49 2.60 7.71
N ILE A 53 5.28 2.98 8.97
CA ILE A 53 4.79 2.08 10.02
C ILE A 53 3.27 2.00 9.87
N THR A 54 2.72 0.79 9.90
CA THR A 54 1.27 0.59 9.87
C THR A 54 0.76 0.12 11.23
N CYS A 55 -0.43 0.56 11.63
CA CYS A 55 -1.17 0.02 12.77
C CYS A 55 -2.68 0.05 12.48
N ASP A 56 -3.46 -0.73 13.21
CA ASP A 56 -4.92 -0.61 13.16
C ASP A 56 -5.42 0.63 13.92
N SER A 57 -6.74 0.87 13.89
CA SER A 57 -7.38 2.01 14.57
C SER A 57 -7.25 2.01 16.09
N HIS A 58 -6.87 0.88 16.69
CA HIS A 58 -6.70 0.70 18.13
C HIS A 58 -5.23 0.75 18.56
N ASP A 59 -4.35 1.23 17.69
CA ASP A 59 -2.89 1.24 17.90
C ASP A 59 -2.33 -0.18 18.12
N GLY A 60 -2.96 -1.19 17.52
CA GLY A 60 -2.55 -2.58 17.51
C GLY A 60 -2.04 -3.04 16.15
N SER A 61 -1.76 -4.34 16.04
CA SER A 61 -1.47 -5.03 14.76
C SER A 61 -0.38 -4.35 13.91
N TYR A 62 0.74 -4.00 14.56
CA TYR A 62 1.82 -3.25 13.93
C TYR A 62 2.42 -3.97 12.71
N GLY A 63 2.76 -3.17 11.70
CA GLY A 63 3.30 -3.62 10.43
C GLY A 63 4.27 -2.64 9.79
N ARG A 64 4.62 -2.94 8.54
CA ARG A 64 5.37 -2.06 7.64
C ARG A 64 4.63 -1.94 6.32
N LEU A 65 4.51 -0.72 5.83
CA LEU A 65 4.05 -0.47 4.46
C LEU A 65 5.22 -0.72 3.51
N LEU A 66 5.12 -1.79 2.74
CA LEU A 66 6.09 -2.16 1.72
C LEU A 66 5.65 -1.63 0.36
N GLU A 67 6.56 -1.01 -0.39
CA GLU A 67 6.32 -0.57 -1.77
C GLU A 67 7.37 -1.15 -2.73
N TRP A 68 6.92 -1.67 -3.87
CA TRP A 68 7.79 -2.18 -4.94
C TRP A 68 7.11 -2.08 -6.30
N HIS A 69 7.87 -2.22 -7.38
CA HIS A 69 7.32 -2.38 -8.71
C HIS A 69 7.25 -3.86 -9.10
N THR A 70 6.16 -4.27 -9.74
CA THR A 70 6.04 -5.59 -10.35
C THR A 70 6.97 -5.71 -11.58
N THR A 71 7.10 -6.94 -12.11
CA THR A 71 7.72 -7.19 -13.42
C THR A 71 7.13 -6.36 -14.57
N THR A 72 5.86 -5.99 -14.47
CA THR A 72 5.14 -5.17 -15.45
C THR A 72 5.23 -3.67 -15.16
N GLY A 73 6.01 -3.26 -14.16
CA GLY A 73 6.21 -1.87 -13.77
C GLY A 73 5.10 -1.26 -12.90
N GLN A 74 4.07 -2.03 -12.54
CA GLN A 74 3.00 -1.54 -11.68
C GLN A 74 3.50 -1.36 -10.24
N LEU A 75 3.25 -0.20 -9.65
CA LEU A 75 3.54 0.04 -8.24
C LEU A 75 2.58 -0.81 -7.38
N ARG A 76 3.15 -1.58 -6.45
CA ARG A 76 2.42 -2.34 -5.43
C ARG A 76 2.72 -1.77 -4.06
N ARG A 77 1.71 -1.83 -3.20
CA ARG A 77 1.76 -1.47 -1.79
C ARG A 77 1.18 -2.60 -0.97
N TRP A 78 1.81 -2.93 0.14
CA TRP A 78 1.29 -3.93 1.06
C TRP A 78 1.61 -3.57 2.51
N ALA A 79 0.57 -3.49 3.34
CA ALA A 79 0.69 -3.40 4.79
C ALA A 79 1.06 -4.78 5.36
N MET A 80 2.36 -5.04 5.44
CA MET A 80 2.93 -6.30 5.89
C MET A 80 2.89 -6.38 7.44
N PRO A 81 2.23 -7.40 8.04
CA PRO A 81 2.22 -7.56 9.49
C PRO A 81 3.61 -7.94 10.03
N MET A 82 4.11 -7.22 11.04
CA MET A 82 5.42 -7.53 11.66
C MET A 82 5.49 -8.94 12.24
N ALA A 83 4.35 -9.52 12.63
CA ALA A 83 4.24 -10.91 13.10
C ALA A 83 4.76 -11.94 12.08
N MET A 84 4.77 -11.62 10.78
CA MET A 84 5.34 -12.49 9.74
C MET A 84 6.87 -12.64 9.83
N LEU A 85 7.55 -11.76 10.58
CA LEU A 85 8.98 -11.85 10.85
C LEU A 85 9.32 -12.83 12.00
N SER A 86 8.33 -13.40 12.69
CA SER A 86 8.55 -14.34 13.80
C SER A 86 9.22 -15.65 13.37
N GLY A 87 9.10 -16.03 12.10
CA GLY A 87 9.67 -17.25 11.52
C GLY A 87 10.82 -16.99 10.55
N ASN A 88 11.04 -17.92 9.63
CA ASN A 88 12.10 -17.87 8.60
C ASN A 88 11.80 -16.92 7.42
N GLY A 89 10.73 -16.12 7.48
CA GLY A 89 10.28 -15.21 6.43
C GLY A 89 9.75 -15.88 5.15
N GLU A 90 9.40 -17.16 5.17
CA GLU A 90 8.89 -17.87 3.99
C GLU A 90 7.57 -17.30 3.48
N GLU A 91 6.60 -17.08 4.37
CA GLU A 91 5.30 -16.52 4.03
C GLU A 91 5.43 -15.09 3.45
N LEU A 92 6.27 -14.26 4.06
CA LEU A 92 6.64 -12.94 3.54
C LEU A 92 7.13 -13.03 2.08
N ARG A 93 8.11 -13.92 1.82
CA ARG A 93 8.67 -14.06 0.46
C ARG A 93 7.64 -14.61 -0.52
N ARG A 94 6.79 -15.55 -0.09
CA ARG A 94 5.71 -16.12 -0.92
C ARG A 94 4.78 -15.03 -1.42
N ILE A 95 4.29 -14.16 -0.53
CA ILE A 95 3.40 -13.05 -0.88
C ILE A 95 4.11 -12.04 -1.80
N LEU A 96 5.37 -11.68 -1.52
CA LEU A 96 6.13 -10.76 -2.36
C LEU A 96 6.31 -11.29 -3.79
N LEU A 97 6.64 -12.59 -3.95
CA LEU A 97 6.78 -13.25 -5.24
C LEU A 97 5.45 -13.33 -5.99
N GLU A 98 4.38 -13.74 -5.29
CA GLU A 98 3.01 -13.82 -5.84
C GLU A 98 2.54 -12.46 -6.38
N ASN A 99 2.99 -11.36 -5.75
CA ASN A 99 2.66 -10.00 -6.14
C ASN A 99 3.77 -9.32 -6.97
N GLY A 100 4.63 -10.12 -7.63
CA GLY A 100 5.49 -9.66 -8.71
C GLY A 100 6.80 -9.01 -8.30
N LEU A 101 7.20 -9.04 -7.01
CA LEU A 101 8.58 -8.70 -6.65
C LEU A 101 9.54 -9.75 -7.21
N THR A 102 10.60 -9.31 -7.87
CA THR A 102 11.57 -10.19 -8.53
C THR A 102 12.93 -10.21 -7.85
N ASN A 103 13.78 -11.14 -8.33
CA ASN A 103 15.19 -11.26 -7.95
C ASN A 103 15.43 -11.45 -6.44
N ILE A 104 14.44 -11.94 -5.69
CA ILE A 104 14.60 -12.29 -4.28
C ILE A 104 15.62 -13.42 -4.16
N SER A 105 16.66 -13.19 -3.37
CA SER A 105 17.75 -14.16 -3.20
C SER A 105 17.27 -15.48 -2.59
N THR A 106 17.76 -16.58 -3.13
CA THR A 106 17.52 -17.94 -2.60
C THR A 106 18.54 -18.34 -1.53
N ARG A 107 19.61 -17.57 -1.34
CA ARG A 107 20.65 -17.86 -0.34
C ARG A 107 20.11 -17.64 1.08
N PRO A 108 20.21 -18.63 2.00
CA PRO A 108 19.68 -18.51 3.37
C PRO A 108 20.14 -17.25 4.10
N ALA A 109 21.43 -16.89 4.02
CA ALA A 109 21.95 -15.69 4.67
C ALA A 109 21.26 -14.40 4.17
N LEU A 110 21.00 -14.28 2.88
CA LEU A 110 20.34 -13.08 2.32
C LEU A 110 18.84 -13.04 2.58
N ARG A 111 18.20 -14.21 2.74
CA ARG A 111 16.80 -14.28 3.15
C ARG A 111 16.60 -13.68 4.54
N SER A 112 17.52 -13.96 5.46
CA SER A 112 17.51 -13.36 6.79
C SER A 112 17.74 -11.85 6.74
N LEU A 113 18.63 -11.36 5.86
CA LEU A 113 18.87 -9.92 5.68
C LEU A 113 17.63 -9.17 5.16
N LEU A 114 16.77 -9.79 4.36
CA LEU A 114 15.49 -9.17 3.97
C LEU A 114 14.58 -8.95 5.18
N CYS A 115 14.46 -9.94 6.06
CA CYS A 115 13.69 -9.80 7.29
C CYS A 115 14.30 -8.73 8.21
N GLU A 116 15.63 -8.71 8.31
CA GLU A 116 16.37 -7.74 9.11
C GLU A 116 16.17 -6.30 8.58
N TYR A 117 16.26 -6.12 7.26
CA TYR A 117 15.98 -4.85 6.59
C TYR A 117 14.60 -4.31 6.98
N ILE A 118 13.55 -5.13 6.82
CA ILE A 118 12.18 -4.73 7.13
C ILE A 118 12.02 -4.42 8.62
N SER A 119 12.61 -5.25 9.48
CA SER A 119 12.54 -5.09 10.95
C SER A 119 13.19 -3.80 11.43
N ARG A 120 14.41 -3.52 10.95
CA ARG A 120 15.21 -2.36 11.34
C ARG A 120 14.77 -1.06 10.66
N SER A 121 13.98 -1.14 9.59
CA SER A 121 13.45 0.05 8.93
C SER A 121 12.47 0.79 9.84
N LEU A 122 12.75 2.08 10.08
CA LEU A 122 11.99 2.97 10.94
C LEU A 122 11.59 4.24 10.18
N PRO A 123 10.60 4.14 9.26
CA PRO A 123 10.12 5.31 8.54
C PRO A 123 9.39 6.27 9.49
N GLY A 124 9.55 7.58 9.26
CA GLY A 124 8.88 8.61 10.08
C GLY A 124 7.37 8.71 9.84
N ARG A 125 6.88 8.20 8.71
CA ARG A 125 5.46 8.18 8.36
C ARG A 125 4.73 7.03 9.06
N ARG A 126 3.54 7.32 9.58
CA ARG A 126 2.60 6.34 10.14
C ARG A 126 1.32 6.32 9.31
N VAL A 127 0.76 5.12 9.14
CA VAL A 127 -0.47 4.90 8.37
C VAL A 127 -1.41 4.00 9.16
N THR A 128 -2.69 4.33 9.20
CA THR A 128 -3.74 3.50 9.79
C THR A 128 -4.30 2.53 8.75
N CYS A 129 -4.28 1.24 9.06
CA CYS A 129 -4.93 0.21 8.26
C CYS A 129 -6.41 0.11 8.63
N VAL A 130 -7.27 0.05 7.62
CA VAL A 130 -8.72 -0.18 7.79
C VAL A 130 -9.16 -1.42 7.02
N GLU A 131 -10.10 -2.17 7.56
CA GLU A 131 -10.54 -3.45 6.95
C GLU A 131 -11.60 -3.28 5.85
N LYS A 132 -12.32 -2.15 5.87
CA LYS A 132 -13.50 -1.92 5.03
C LYS A 132 -13.50 -0.51 4.46
N THR A 133 -14.08 -0.37 3.27
CA THR A 133 -14.36 0.92 2.65
C THR A 133 -15.39 1.73 3.45
N GLY A 134 -15.46 3.03 3.17
CA GLY A 134 -16.34 3.97 3.84
C GLY A 134 -15.61 4.96 4.73
N TRP A 135 -16.35 5.57 5.66
CA TRP A 135 -15.82 6.64 6.50
C TRP A 135 -14.94 6.15 7.65
N HIS A 136 -13.74 6.71 7.75
CA HIS A 136 -12.79 6.52 8.84
C HIS A 136 -12.18 7.86 9.22
N ASN A 137 -12.31 8.28 10.48
CA ASN A 137 -11.64 9.48 11.04
C ASN A 137 -11.65 10.74 10.14
N GLY A 138 -12.75 11.00 9.44
CA GLY A 138 -12.89 12.19 8.57
C GLY A 138 -12.43 12.02 7.12
N VAL A 139 -11.95 10.84 6.74
CA VAL A 139 -11.68 10.47 5.35
C VAL A 139 -12.63 9.37 4.86
N TYR A 140 -12.83 9.30 3.55
CA TYR A 140 -13.65 8.27 2.91
C TYR A 140 -12.74 7.32 2.11
N VAL A 141 -12.69 6.06 2.52
CA VAL A 141 -11.80 5.05 1.97
C VAL A 141 -12.52 4.25 0.88
N LEU A 142 -11.97 4.25 -0.32
CA LEU A 142 -12.30 3.39 -1.46
C LEU A 142 -11.19 2.33 -1.62
N PRO A 143 -11.37 1.31 -2.49
CA PRO A 143 -10.32 0.31 -2.71
C PRO A 143 -9.02 0.89 -3.27
N ASP A 144 -9.14 1.85 -4.18
CA ASP A 144 -7.99 2.40 -4.92
C ASP A 144 -7.66 3.85 -4.53
N GLU A 145 -8.49 4.48 -3.69
CA GLU A 145 -8.39 5.89 -3.34
C GLU A 145 -8.85 6.15 -1.90
N VAL A 146 -8.27 7.18 -1.25
CA VAL A 146 -8.79 7.72 0.00
C VAL A 146 -9.06 9.21 -0.17
N ILE A 147 -10.30 9.61 0.05
CA ILE A 147 -10.77 10.98 -0.16
C ILE A 147 -10.78 11.72 1.17
N GLY A 148 -10.03 12.82 1.27
CA GLY A 148 -10.02 13.72 2.42
C GLY A 148 -8.61 14.24 2.78
N PRO A 149 -8.51 15.23 3.69
CA PRO A 149 -7.27 15.93 4.00
C PRO A 149 -6.15 15.06 4.57
N ASP A 150 -6.49 13.91 5.17
CA ASP A 150 -5.53 12.94 5.73
C ASP A 150 -5.54 11.60 4.97
N GLY A 151 -5.98 11.61 3.71
CA GLY A 151 -6.15 10.38 2.93
C GLY A 151 -4.86 9.56 2.76
N ASP A 152 -3.71 10.24 2.69
CA ASP A 152 -2.40 9.60 2.62
C ASP A 152 -2.06 8.77 3.88
N ASN A 153 -2.72 9.02 5.01
CA ASN A 153 -2.43 8.32 6.27
C ASN A 153 -3.33 7.11 6.51
N VAL A 154 -4.16 6.71 5.54
CA VAL A 154 -5.05 5.55 5.66
C VAL A 154 -4.86 4.62 4.48
N ILE A 155 -4.81 3.31 4.74
CA ILE A 155 -4.76 2.29 3.69
C ILE A 155 -5.80 1.22 3.98
N LEU A 156 -6.54 0.82 2.94
CA LEU A 156 -7.44 -0.33 3.01
C LEU A 156 -6.63 -1.63 3.00
N GLN A 157 -6.71 -2.38 4.09
CA GLN A 157 -6.11 -3.71 4.24
C GLN A 157 -7.18 -4.77 4.01
N GLY A 158 -7.36 -5.19 2.75
CA GLY A 158 -8.20 -6.32 2.39
C GLY A 158 -7.42 -7.64 2.38
N SER A 159 -7.97 -8.71 2.96
CA SER A 159 -7.43 -10.08 2.91
C SER A 159 -7.33 -10.66 1.51
N HIS A 160 -7.97 -10.01 0.54
CA HIS A 160 -7.77 -10.20 -0.87
C HIS A 160 -7.65 -8.81 -1.47
N TYR A 161 -6.71 -8.62 -2.40
CA TYR A 161 -6.73 -7.45 -3.27
C TYR A 161 -8.11 -7.43 -3.94
N LEU A 162 -9.02 -6.60 -3.43
CA LEU A 162 -10.34 -6.38 -4.02
C LEU A 162 -10.16 -5.50 -5.26
N THR A 163 -9.36 -5.98 -6.21
CA THR A 163 -9.35 -5.48 -7.58
C THR A 163 -10.73 -5.80 -8.16
N GLY A 164 -11.63 -4.82 -8.19
CA GLY A 164 -12.87 -4.94 -8.96
C GLY A 164 -14.16 -4.39 -8.34
N GLY A 165 -14.13 -3.77 -7.14
CA GLY A 165 -15.36 -3.20 -6.54
C GLY A 165 -15.79 -1.86 -7.15
N PHE A 166 -14.83 -1.05 -7.59
CA PHE A 166 -15.07 0.29 -8.14
C PHE A 166 -14.20 0.45 -9.38
N ALA A 167 -14.81 0.44 -10.56
CA ALA A 167 -14.14 0.71 -11.82
C ALA A 167 -14.81 1.92 -12.48
N GLN A 168 -13.99 2.79 -13.06
CA GLN A 168 -14.49 3.90 -13.86
C GLN A 168 -14.45 3.53 -15.34
N ALA A 169 -15.58 3.72 -16.03
CA ALA A 169 -15.67 3.65 -17.48
C ALA A 169 -16.27 4.96 -18.00
N GLY A 170 -15.60 5.60 -18.95
CA GLY A 170 -15.98 6.90 -19.46
C GLY A 170 -15.65 8.07 -18.52
N THR A 171 -16.23 9.21 -18.83
CA THR A 171 -16.01 10.50 -18.16
C THR A 171 -17.27 10.98 -17.45
N LEU A 172 -17.10 11.93 -16.52
CA LEU A 172 -18.24 12.59 -15.87
C LEU A 172 -19.17 13.26 -16.89
N ALA A 173 -18.61 13.88 -17.94
CA ALA A 173 -19.39 14.55 -18.97
C ALA A 173 -20.27 13.54 -19.75
N GLU A 174 -19.69 12.41 -20.16
CA GLU A 174 -20.45 11.32 -20.81
C GLU A 174 -21.53 10.76 -19.87
N TRP A 175 -21.23 10.61 -18.58
CA TRP A 175 -22.25 10.16 -17.61
C TRP A 175 -23.40 11.18 -17.47
N GLN A 176 -23.09 12.48 -17.43
CA GLN A 176 -24.10 13.54 -17.37
C GLN A 176 -25.00 13.54 -18.61
N GLU A 177 -24.41 13.40 -19.80
CA GLU A 177 -25.14 13.39 -21.07
C GLU A 177 -25.96 12.11 -21.28
N GLN A 178 -25.36 10.95 -21.02
CA GLN A 178 -25.93 9.65 -21.41
C GLN A 178 -26.75 8.98 -20.29
N VAL A 179 -26.57 9.38 -19.01
CA VAL A 179 -27.27 8.80 -17.86
C VAL A 179 -28.10 9.85 -17.12
N ALA A 180 -27.47 10.93 -16.66
CA ALA A 180 -28.15 11.91 -15.81
C ALA A 180 -29.28 12.64 -16.55
N ALA A 181 -29.07 12.98 -17.83
CA ALA A 181 -30.07 13.64 -18.66
C ALA A 181 -31.36 12.81 -18.78
N LEU A 182 -31.25 11.47 -18.82
CA LEU A 182 -32.40 10.55 -18.88
C LEU A 182 -33.15 10.44 -17.56
N CYS A 183 -32.49 10.78 -16.44
CA CYS A 183 -33.08 10.74 -15.11
C CYS A 183 -33.98 11.97 -14.87
N ALA A 184 -33.71 13.11 -15.51
CA ALA A 184 -34.44 14.36 -15.29
C ALA A 184 -35.96 14.19 -15.53
N GLY A 185 -36.77 14.55 -14.54
CA GLY A 185 -38.23 14.39 -14.59
C GLY A 185 -38.74 12.96 -14.29
N ASN A 186 -37.87 11.97 -14.12
CA ASN A 186 -38.26 10.60 -13.76
C ASN A 186 -37.93 10.29 -12.29
N SER A 187 -38.93 10.35 -11.42
CA SER A 187 -38.76 10.19 -9.97
C SER A 187 -38.07 8.89 -9.55
N ARG A 188 -38.30 7.78 -10.27
CA ARG A 188 -37.69 6.47 -9.95
C ARG A 188 -36.20 6.43 -10.27
N LEU A 189 -35.82 6.99 -11.42
CA LEU A 189 -34.40 7.06 -11.82
C LEU A 189 -33.63 8.04 -10.94
N VAL A 190 -34.22 9.21 -10.66
CA VAL A 190 -33.66 10.16 -9.69
C VAL A 190 -33.47 9.50 -8.33
N PHE A 191 -34.48 8.79 -7.83
CA PHE A 191 -34.38 8.06 -6.57
C PHE A 191 -33.26 7.02 -6.59
N ALA A 192 -33.14 6.22 -7.66
CA ALA A 192 -32.06 5.24 -7.79
C ALA A 192 -30.66 5.88 -7.76
N VAL A 193 -30.46 7.02 -8.44
CA VAL A 193 -29.21 7.78 -8.39
C VAL A 193 -28.96 8.32 -6.97
N CYS A 194 -29.97 8.90 -6.32
CA CYS A 194 -29.86 9.36 -4.94
C CYS A 194 -29.48 8.23 -3.98
N CYS A 195 -30.05 7.04 -4.15
CA CYS A 195 -29.72 5.86 -3.35
C CYS A 195 -28.25 5.45 -3.51
N ALA A 196 -27.70 5.48 -4.73
CA ALA A 196 -26.30 5.18 -4.98
C ALA A 196 -25.33 6.18 -4.29
N LEU A 197 -25.78 7.43 -4.12
CA LEU A 197 -25.01 8.50 -3.47
C LEU A 197 -25.31 8.67 -1.98
N ALA A 198 -26.29 7.95 -1.43
CA ALA A 198 -26.73 8.13 -0.06
C ALA A 198 -25.67 7.62 0.94
N ALA A 199 -25.03 6.48 0.68
CA ALA A 199 -24.14 5.83 1.64
C ALA A 199 -22.99 6.74 2.15
N PRO A 200 -22.27 7.50 1.30
CA PRO A 200 -21.30 8.51 1.76
C PRO A 200 -21.93 9.67 2.55
N LEU A 201 -23.18 10.05 2.27
CA LEU A 201 -23.81 11.23 2.88
C LEU A 201 -24.43 10.93 4.25
N LEU A 202 -24.87 9.70 4.50
CA LEU A 202 -25.57 9.31 5.74
C LEU A 202 -24.78 9.65 7.02
N ARG A 203 -23.45 9.45 7.00
CA ARG A 203 -22.61 9.80 8.15
C ARG A 203 -22.59 11.30 8.43
N LEU A 204 -22.61 12.12 7.37
CA LEU A 204 -22.57 13.58 7.50
C LEU A 204 -23.87 14.15 8.06
N THR A 205 -24.99 13.47 7.84
CA THR A 205 -26.30 13.87 8.36
C THR A 205 -26.62 13.25 9.73
N GLY A 206 -25.70 12.45 10.30
CA GLY A 206 -25.94 11.69 11.53
C GLY A 206 -27.08 10.68 11.40
N THR A 207 -27.47 10.31 10.18
CA THR A 207 -28.58 9.42 9.90
C THR A 207 -28.07 7.99 9.79
N GLY A 208 -28.82 7.03 10.32
CA GLY A 208 -28.51 5.60 10.18
C GLY A 208 -28.71 5.09 8.75
N GLY A 209 -28.47 3.79 8.55
CA GLY A 209 -28.78 3.12 7.28
C GLY A 209 -30.28 3.05 6.99
N GLY A 210 -30.62 2.73 5.73
CA GLY A 210 -32.00 2.51 5.28
C GLY A 210 -32.07 1.48 4.16
N GLY A 211 -33.27 0.98 3.90
CA GLY A 211 -33.55 0.04 2.82
C GLY A 211 -34.77 0.48 2.01
N PHE A 212 -34.83 0.05 0.76
CA PHE A 212 -35.92 0.34 -0.17
C PHE A 212 -36.20 -0.88 -1.03
N HIS A 213 -37.44 -0.99 -1.49
CA HIS A 213 -37.86 -1.98 -2.48
C HIS A 213 -38.15 -1.23 -3.77
N LEU A 214 -37.45 -1.60 -4.84
CA LEU A 214 -37.54 -1.03 -6.18
C LEU A 214 -38.35 -1.94 -7.10
#